data_AF-B1A1C4-F1
#
_entry.id   AF-B1A1C4-F1
#
_cell.length_a   1.000
_cell.length_b   1.000
_cell.length_c   1.000
_cell.angle_alpha   90.00
_cell.angle_beta   90.00
_cell.angle_gamma   90.00
#
_symmetry.space_group_name_H-M   'P 1'
#
loop_
_entity.id
_entity.type
_entity.pdbx_description
1 polymer ?
#
loop_
_entity_poly.entity_id
_entity_poly.type
_entity_poly.pdbx_seq_one_letter_code
_entity_poly.pdbx_strand_id
1 'polypeptide(L)'
;VPTSVEVSGTIIFESDLTSVQTQQFTVNQHGVLIVDGDFSASGANISIEEKGIFEIKGQFSVKKTNGAASLSKIDGALLIHKGIDINCNYPLYYSVGKKGGIYVGLGNGKKPSGGWCDAGNFNYCYRKAFCRDVINGKYSKNPIPNTVQLPVTLTYFKGEKYGDEVYLKWETATELNSRNFVVEASNDRKKWESITELQAQGNSDVSVSYDVTISGKYMYYRLVQYDFDGTSEKLGVLEFNDSELYINVYPTLMTP
;
A
#
# COMPACT_ATOMS: atom_id res chain seq x y z
N VAL A 1 11.16 -16.39 13.78
CA VAL A 1 10.64 -15.12 13.21
C VAL A 1 10.97 -15.15 11.72
N PRO A 2 10.00 -14.92 10.81
CA PRO A 2 10.26 -14.97 9.38
C PRO A 2 11.41 -14.01 9.04
N THR A 3 12.31 -14.49 8.18
CA THR A 3 13.50 -13.76 7.74
C THR A 3 13.20 -12.78 6.61
N SER A 4 12.02 -12.90 5.99
CA SER A 4 11.52 -12.02 4.93
C SER A 4 10.01 -11.76 5.05
N VAL A 5 9.61 -10.55 4.67
CA VAL A 5 8.23 -10.07 4.53
C VAL A 5 8.08 -9.61 3.09
N GLU A 6 7.16 -10.21 2.34
CA GLU A 6 6.87 -9.86 0.94
C GLU A 6 5.44 -9.35 0.82
N VAL A 7 5.27 -8.18 0.19
CA VAL A 7 3.99 -7.50 0.05
C VAL A 7 3.64 -7.42 -1.44
N SER A 8 2.59 -8.13 -1.87
CA SER A 8 2.11 -8.16 -3.27
C SER A 8 0.69 -7.61 -3.47
N GLY A 9 0.06 -7.14 -2.39
CA GLY A 9 -1.24 -6.44 -2.39
C GLY A 9 -1.24 -5.43 -1.23
N THR A 10 -2.40 -5.05 -0.71
CA THR A 10 -2.47 -4.07 0.39
C THR A 10 -2.39 -4.75 1.76
N ILE A 11 -1.42 -4.34 2.58
CA ILE A 11 -1.26 -4.70 4.00
C ILE A 11 -1.24 -3.42 4.82
N ILE A 12 -2.08 -3.35 5.86
CA ILE A 12 -2.16 -2.22 6.77
C ILE A 12 -1.84 -2.70 8.18
N PHE A 13 -0.87 -2.07 8.83
CA PHE A 13 -0.61 -2.18 10.26
C PHE A 13 -1.25 -0.99 10.96
N GLU A 14 -2.26 -1.23 11.79
CA GLU A 14 -2.99 -0.19 12.55
C GLU A 14 -2.23 0.28 13.81
N SER A 15 -0.92 -0.01 13.90
CA SER A 15 -0.07 0.32 15.04
C SER A 15 1.38 0.46 14.62
N ASP A 16 2.23 0.90 15.56
CA ASP A 16 3.68 0.93 15.38
C ASP A 16 4.23 -0.44 14.95
N LEU A 17 5.18 -0.42 14.01
CA LEU A 17 5.84 -1.61 13.50
C LEU A 17 7.34 -1.52 13.78
N THR A 18 7.89 -2.51 14.49
CA THR A 18 9.34 -2.62 14.72
C THR A 18 9.91 -3.83 14.00
N SER A 19 10.81 -3.61 13.05
CA SER A 19 11.61 -4.66 12.45
C SER A 19 12.85 -4.98 13.29
N VAL A 20 13.10 -6.27 13.49
CA VAL A 20 14.24 -6.79 14.26
C VAL A 20 15.00 -7.85 13.44
N GLN A 21 16.33 -7.93 13.60
CA GLN A 21 17.20 -9.04 13.13
C GLN A 21 17.24 -9.27 11.60
N THR A 22 17.96 -8.43 10.83
CA THR A 22 18.29 -8.68 9.40
C THR A 22 17.12 -8.97 8.45
N GLN A 23 15.88 -8.70 8.89
CA GLN A 23 14.68 -8.97 8.10
C GLN A 23 14.71 -8.24 6.77
N GLN A 24 14.32 -8.96 5.72
CA GLN A 24 14.08 -8.42 4.39
C GLN A 24 12.61 -7.98 4.29
N PHE A 25 12.35 -6.74 3.94
CA PHE A 25 11.02 -6.22 3.62
C PHE A 25 11.00 -5.87 2.14
N THR A 26 10.24 -6.61 1.36
CA THR A 26 10.07 -6.36 -0.08
C THR A 26 8.64 -5.95 -0.33
N VAL A 27 8.44 -4.74 -0.86
CA VAL A 27 7.18 -4.30 -1.43
C VAL A 27 7.26 -4.44 -2.95
N ASN A 28 6.50 -5.37 -3.49
CA ASN A 28 6.53 -5.72 -4.91
C ASN A 28 5.80 -4.66 -5.75
N GLN A 29 5.85 -4.78 -7.08
CA GLN A 29 5.24 -3.82 -8.01
C GLN A 29 3.73 -3.57 -7.88
N HIS A 30 3.01 -4.45 -7.17
CA HIS A 30 1.58 -4.30 -6.85
C HIS A 30 1.33 -4.21 -5.33
N GLY A 31 2.39 -4.16 -4.53
CA GLY A 31 2.32 -4.15 -3.08
C GLY A 31 2.09 -2.75 -2.53
N VAL A 32 1.21 -2.65 -1.55
CA VAL A 32 1.04 -1.46 -0.72
C VAL A 32 1.16 -1.86 0.75
N LEU A 33 2.16 -1.32 1.41
CA LEU A 33 2.37 -1.50 2.84
C LEU A 33 2.06 -0.17 3.54
N ILE A 34 1.08 -0.15 4.42
CA ILE A 34 0.74 1.03 5.23
C ILE A 34 1.04 0.71 6.70
N VAL A 35 1.75 1.61 7.37
CA VAL A 35 1.92 1.61 8.83
C VAL A 35 1.23 2.85 9.36
N ASP A 36 0.07 2.68 10.00
CA ASP A 36 -0.69 3.74 10.67
C ASP A 36 -0.12 4.04 12.06
N GLY A 37 1.18 4.32 12.09
CA GLY A 37 1.99 4.47 13.29
C GLY A 37 3.45 4.73 12.94
N ASP A 38 4.32 4.61 13.93
CA ASP A 38 5.76 4.76 13.74
C ASP A 38 6.39 3.45 13.23
N PHE A 39 7.31 3.57 12.28
CA PHE A 39 8.09 2.43 11.80
C PHE A 39 9.52 2.50 12.34
N SER A 40 9.95 1.46 13.04
CA SER A 40 11.29 1.35 13.62
C SER A 40 12.09 0.22 12.96
N ALA A 41 13.15 0.55 12.24
CA ALA A 41 14.07 -0.42 11.66
C ALA A 41 15.27 -0.70 12.57
N SER A 42 15.60 -1.98 12.79
CA SER A 42 16.83 -2.40 13.47
C SER A 42 17.54 -3.49 12.66
N GLY A 43 18.45 -3.09 11.78
CA GLY A 43 19.16 -4.00 10.86
C GLY A 43 18.31 -4.50 9.69
N ALA A 44 17.18 -3.84 9.39
CA ALA A 44 16.28 -4.23 8.31
C ALA A 44 16.86 -3.89 6.93
N ASN A 45 16.56 -4.72 5.93
CA ASN A 45 16.74 -4.41 4.51
C ASN A 45 15.38 -4.17 3.88
N ILE A 46 15.13 -2.98 3.36
CA ILE A 46 13.86 -2.58 2.77
C ILE A 46 14.07 -2.33 1.27
N SER A 47 13.31 -3.03 0.44
CA SER A 47 13.24 -2.87 -1.00
C SER A 47 11.81 -2.56 -1.43
N ILE A 48 11.67 -1.65 -2.38
CA ILE A 48 10.38 -1.27 -2.97
C ILE A 48 10.59 -1.32 -4.47
N GLU A 49 9.92 -2.27 -5.13
CA GLU A 49 9.95 -2.42 -6.58
C GLU A 49 9.19 -1.28 -7.28
N GLU A 50 9.36 -1.18 -8.60
CA GLU A 50 8.66 -0.17 -9.41
C GLU A 50 7.14 -0.22 -9.16
N LYS A 51 6.51 0.92 -8.87
CA LYS A 51 5.09 1.08 -8.49
C LYS A 51 4.69 0.56 -7.09
N GLY A 52 5.56 -0.16 -6.38
CA GLY A 52 5.29 -0.53 -4.99
C GLY A 52 5.21 0.70 -4.08
N ILE A 53 4.36 0.65 -3.04
CA ILE A 53 4.18 1.75 -2.09
C ILE A 53 4.41 1.27 -0.66
N PHE A 54 5.28 1.96 0.06
CA PHE A 54 5.38 1.83 1.51
C PHE A 54 5.05 3.19 2.13
N GLU A 55 3.90 3.28 2.81
CA GLU A 55 3.45 4.45 3.54
C GLU A 55 3.59 4.29 5.05
N ILE A 56 4.17 5.30 5.70
CA ILE A 56 4.33 5.39 7.15
C ILE A 56 3.65 6.69 7.58
N LYS A 57 2.48 6.58 8.21
CA LYS A 57 1.71 7.74 8.72
C LYS A 57 2.40 8.40 9.91
N GLY A 58 3.32 7.70 10.58
CA GLY A 58 4.15 8.20 11.66
C GLY A 58 5.58 8.57 11.25
N GLN A 59 6.50 8.37 12.20
CA GLN A 59 7.93 8.62 12.05
C GLN A 59 8.67 7.34 11.62
N PHE A 60 9.68 7.47 10.76
CA PHE A 60 10.60 6.38 10.42
C PHE A 60 11.88 6.48 11.26
N SER A 61 12.16 5.50 12.11
CA SER A 61 13.29 5.51 13.05
C SER A 61 14.28 4.37 12.83
N VAL A 62 15.58 4.60 13.00
CA VAL A 62 16.61 3.53 12.99
C VAL A 62 17.14 3.30 14.41
N LYS A 63 16.89 2.11 14.99
CA LYS A 63 17.22 1.76 16.38
C LYS A 63 18.65 1.20 16.54
N LYS A 64 19.18 1.35 17.76
CA LYS A 64 20.60 1.21 18.18
C LYS A 64 21.13 -0.23 18.26
N THR A 65 20.27 -1.25 18.28
CA THR A 65 20.61 -2.56 18.83
C THR A 65 21.27 -3.52 17.85
N ASN A 66 20.96 -3.47 16.53
CA ASN A 66 21.44 -4.49 15.57
C ASN A 66 21.99 -3.95 14.24
N GLY A 67 22.62 -2.77 14.25
CA GLY A 67 23.32 -2.23 13.07
C GLY A 67 22.45 -1.35 12.16
N ALA A 68 23.07 -0.89 11.06
CA ALA A 68 22.46 0.01 10.08
C ALA A 68 21.23 -0.64 9.41
N ALA A 69 20.15 0.13 9.24
CA ALA A 69 19.10 -0.22 8.29
C ALA A 69 19.57 0.12 6.85
N SER A 70 19.02 -0.59 5.87
CA SER A 70 19.30 -0.36 4.46
C SER A 70 18.01 -0.20 3.66
N LEU A 71 17.94 0.85 2.86
CA LEU A 71 16.98 1.04 1.78
C LEU A 71 17.67 0.58 0.49
N SER A 72 17.68 -0.72 0.24
CA SER A 72 18.61 -1.36 -0.71
C SER A 72 18.25 -1.13 -2.17
N LYS A 73 16.97 -0.86 -2.48
CA LYS A 73 16.48 -0.52 -3.83
C LYS A 73 15.08 0.07 -3.73
N ILE A 74 14.96 1.39 -3.89
CA ILE A 74 13.67 2.10 -3.89
C ILE A 74 13.37 2.53 -5.33
N ASP A 75 12.75 1.65 -6.10
CA ASP A 75 12.23 1.91 -7.45
C ASP A 75 10.74 2.31 -7.43
N GLY A 76 10.04 2.10 -6.32
CA GLY A 76 8.69 2.61 -6.03
C GLY A 76 8.69 3.81 -5.07
N ALA A 77 7.64 3.96 -4.26
CA ALA A 77 7.46 5.09 -3.36
C ALA A 77 7.57 4.70 -1.88
N LEU A 78 8.43 5.41 -1.14
CA LEU A 78 8.44 5.40 0.32
C LEU A 78 7.87 6.74 0.83
N LEU A 79 6.71 6.73 1.47
CA LEU A 79 6.02 7.90 2.03
C LEU A 79 6.17 7.90 3.56
N ILE A 80 6.66 8.98 4.14
CA ILE A 80 6.87 9.11 5.59
C ILE A 80 6.28 10.44 6.05
N HIS A 81 5.28 10.43 6.93
CA HIS A 81 4.48 11.63 7.19
C HIS A 81 5.02 12.48 8.35
N LYS A 82 5.59 11.87 9.40
CA LYS A 82 6.09 12.61 10.59
C LYS A 82 7.61 12.70 10.68
N GLY A 83 8.30 12.54 9.56
CA GLY A 83 9.75 12.70 9.49
C GLY A 83 10.53 11.41 9.76
N ILE A 84 11.85 11.56 9.73
CA ILE A 84 12.82 10.47 9.91
C ILE A 84 13.60 10.73 11.19
N ASP A 85 13.94 9.70 11.97
CA ASP A 85 14.84 9.79 13.10
C ASP A 85 16.02 8.80 12.98
N ILE A 86 17.19 9.32 12.65
CA ILE A 86 18.40 8.51 12.44
C ILE A 86 19.48 8.90 13.44
N ASN A 87 20.00 7.90 14.14
CA ASN A 87 21.20 8.02 14.94
C ASN A 87 22.45 8.08 14.05
N CYS A 88 23.24 9.16 14.15
CA CYS A 88 24.45 9.32 13.34
C CYS A 88 25.56 8.28 13.60
N ASN A 89 25.49 7.46 14.65
CA ASN A 89 26.42 6.35 14.83
C ASN A 89 26.05 5.11 13.98
N TYR A 90 24.82 5.06 13.45
CA TYR A 90 24.32 3.95 12.63
C TYR A 90 23.73 4.52 11.33
N PRO A 91 24.54 4.68 10.26
CA PRO A 91 24.06 5.27 9.01
C PRO A 91 22.91 4.46 8.41
N LEU A 92 21.93 5.14 7.83
CA LEU A 92 21.00 4.52 6.89
C LEU A 92 21.70 4.43 5.52
N TYR A 93 21.90 3.21 5.02
CA TYR A 93 22.33 3.02 3.64
C TYR A 93 21.12 3.14 2.73
N TYR A 94 21.26 3.79 1.58
CA TYR A 94 20.14 4.04 0.69
C TYR A 94 20.55 3.99 -0.78
N SER A 95 19.65 3.45 -1.60
CA SER A 95 19.73 3.43 -3.05
C SER A 95 18.34 3.72 -3.60
N VAL A 96 18.15 4.93 -4.13
CA VAL A 96 16.91 5.34 -4.80
C VAL A 96 17.13 5.18 -6.29
N GLY A 97 16.30 4.34 -6.92
CA GLY A 97 16.37 4.09 -8.35
C GLY A 97 15.74 5.20 -9.17
N LYS A 98 15.89 5.13 -10.50
CA LYS A 98 15.49 6.22 -11.41
C LYS A 98 13.99 6.49 -11.44
N LYS A 99 13.19 5.49 -11.07
CA LYS A 99 11.71 5.52 -11.09
C LYS A 99 11.10 5.69 -9.70
N GLY A 100 11.90 5.54 -8.64
CA GLY A 100 11.43 5.59 -7.26
C GLY A 100 11.69 6.93 -6.57
N GLY A 101 11.17 7.05 -5.35
CA GLY A 101 11.30 8.25 -4.55
C GLY A 101 11.09 8.00 -3.06
N ILE A 102 11.73 8.84 -2.24
CA ILE A 102 11.53 8.87 -0.79
C ILE A 102 10.94 10.25 -0.44
N TYR A 103 9.70 10.24 0.03
CA TYR A 103 8.92 11.42 0.33
C TYR A 103 8.77 11.54 1.83
N VAL A 104 9.21 12.67 2.38
CA VAL A 104 9.23 12.89 3.82
C VAL A 104 8.48 14.18 4.13
N GLY A 105 7.34 14.03 4.80
CA GLY A 105 6.54 15.10 5.37
C GLY A 105 7.22 15.76 6.56
N LEU A 106 6.79 16.98 6.86
CA LEU A 106 7.28 17.76 7.99
C LEU A 106 6.45 17.36 9.22
N GLY A 107 7.06 16.66 10.18
CA GLY A 107 6.41 16.31 11.44
C GLY A 107 6.16 17.53 12.35
N ASN A 108 5.20 17.42 13.27
CA ASN A 108 4.72 18.52 14.12
C ASN A 108 5.39 18.66 15.52
N GLY A 109 6.50 17.99 15.87
CA GLY A 109 7.02 18.21 17.24
C GLY A 109 8.32 17.56 17.72
N LYS A 110 9.12 18.42 18.36
CA LYS A 110 10.18 18.27 19.40
C LYS A 110 11.30 17.22 19.20
N LYS A 111 12.50 17.72 18.84
CA LYS A 111 13.79 17.01 18.97
C LYS A 111 14.41 17.21 20.39
N PRO A 112 14.89 16.15 21.09
CA PRO A 112 15.81 16.29 22.22
C PRO A 112 17.29 16.30 21.77
N SER A 113 18.17 16.81 22.65
CA SER A 113 19.59 17.12 22.46
C SER A 113 20.49 15.95 22.01
N GLY A 114 21.20 16.11 20.89
CA GLY A 114 22.27 15.20 20.43
C GLY A 114 22.26 14.99 18.91
N GLY A 115 23.28 14.33 18.35
CA GLY A 115 23.49 14.10 16.90
C GLY A 115 22.47 13.19 16.20
N TRP A 116 21.20 13.54 16.27
CA TRP A 116 20.06 12.92 15.61
C TRP A 116 19.62 13.81 14.45
N CYS A 117 19.13 13.19 13.37
CA CYS A 117 18.61 13.88 12.21
C CYS A 117 17.10 13.71 12.14
N ASP A 118 16.34 14.79 12.34
CA ASP A 118 14.92 14.85 11.95
C ASP A 118 14.69 15.82 10.77
N ALA A 119 14.08 15.29 9.71
CA ALA A 119 13.84 15.97 8.45
C ALA A 119 12.73 17.05 8.52
N GLY A 120 11.88 17.01 9.54
CA GLY A 120 10.83 18.01 9.82
C GLY A 120 11.33 19.23 10.60
N ASN A 121 12.53 19.18 11.20
CA ASN A 121 13.12 20.30 11.91
C ASN A 121 14.49 20.68 11.30
N PHE A 122 14.45 21.71 10.45
CA PHE A 122 15.49 22.19 9.52
C PHE A 122 16.87 22.51 10.12
N ASN A 123 17.02 22.56 11.44
CA ASN A 123 18.25 23.07 12.10
C ASN A 123 19.17 22.01 12.71
N TYR A 124 18.79 20.73 12.73
CA TYR A 124 19.56 19.69 13.43
C TYR A 124 19.75 18.44 12.57
N CYS A 125 20.69 18.50 11.62
CA CYS A 125 21.25 17.32 10.95
C CYS A 125 22.77 17.48 10.92
N TYR A 126 23.49 16.88 11.88
CA TYR A 126 24.95 16.95 11.91
C TYR A 126 25.55 16.01 10.85
N ARG A 127 25.80 16.58 9.65
CA ARG A 127 26.59 16.06 8.52
C ARG A 127 26.51 14.54 8.26
N LYS A 128 25.43 14.09 7.61
CA LYS A 128 25.45 12.93 6.69
C LYS A 128 24.70 13.26 5.40
N ALA A 129 25.20 12.72 4.28
CA ALA A 129 24.72 13.05 2.94
C ALA A 129 23.23 12.78 2.74
N PHE A 130 22.68 11.69 3.30
CA PHE A 130 21.27 11.33 3.19
C PHE A 130 20.33 12.43 3.66
N CYS A 131 20.46 12.87 4.92
CA CYS A 131 19.54 13.85 5.51
C CYS A 131 19.67 15.20 4.80
N ARG A 132 20.90 15.62 4.46
CA ARG A 132 21.12 16.83 3.65
C ARG A 132 20.47 16.72 2.27
N ASP A 133 20.59 15.57 1.61
CA ASP A 133 20.04 15.34 0.28
C ASP A 133 18.50 15.33 0.31
N VAL A 134 17.89 14.70 1.31
CA VAL A 134 16.43 14.76 1.54
C VAL A 134 15.99 16.20 1.85
N ILE A 135 16.69 16.90 2.75
CA ILE A 135 16.41 18.30 3.12
C ILE A 135 16.49 19.23 1.92
N ASN A 136 17.49 19.03 1.04
CA ASN A 136 17.67 19.84 -0.15
C ASN A 136 16.75 19.42 -1.32
N GLY A 137 15.75 18.56 -1.06
CA GLY A 137 14.78 18.13 -2.07
C GLY A 137 15.36 17.23 -3.16
N LYS A 138 16.55 16.65 -2.97
CA LYS A 138 17.18 15.78 -3.99
C LYS A 138 16.36 14.52 -4.26
N TYR A 139 15.72 13.99 -3.22
CA TYR A 139 14.86 12.80 -3.29
C TYR A 139 13.37 13.10 -3.05
N SER A 140 13.07 14.34 -2.65
CA SER A 140 11.72 14.88 -2.53
C SER A 140 11.47 15.82 -3.72
N LYS A 141 10.88 15.30 -4.80
CA LYS A 141 10.22 16.18 -5.77
C LYS A 141 8.91 16.69 -5.12
N ASN A 142 8.57 17.96 -5.38
CA ASN A 142 7.33 18.68 -4.98
C ASN A 142 6.06 17.81 -4.86
N PRO A 143 5.06 18.25 -4.06
CA PRO A 143 4.32 17.47 -3.07
C PRO A 143 3.82 16.14 -3.64
N ILE A 144 3.79 15.08 -2.81
CA ILE A 144 3.28 13.72 -3.09
C ILE A 144 2.54 13.78 -4.41
N PRO A 145 3.18 13.45 -5.55
CA PRO A 145 2.50 13.69 -6.79
C PRO A 145 1.21 12.90 -6.69
N ASN A 146 0.09 13.51 -7.09
CA ASN A 146 -1.23 12.88 -7.10
C ASN A 146 -1.24 11.55 -7.91
N THR A 147 -0.08 11.20 -8.47
CA THR A 147 0.31 10.01 -9.22
C THR A 147 1.03 8.94 -8.37
N VAL A 148 1.30 9.12 -7.06
CA VAL A 148 1.56 7.98 -6.16
C VAL A 148 0.20 7.40 -5.84
N GLN A 149 -0.29 6.61 -6.79
CA GLN A 149 -1.66 6.13 -6.81
C GLN A 149 -1.76 4.96 -5.84
N LEU A 150 -2.34 5.21 -4.66
CA LEU A 150 -2.81 4.13 -3.81
C LEU A 150 -3.95 3.40 -4.57
N PRO A 151 -3.94 2.07 -4.64
CA PRO A 151 -4.99 1.30 -5.28
C PRO A 151 -6.34 1.56 -4.59
N VAL A 152 -7.44 1.29 -5.30
CA VAL A 152 -8.76 1.28 -4.67
C VAL A 152 -8.72 0.31 -3.51
N THR A 153 -9.10 0.80 -2.34
CA THR A 153 -9.20 -0.05 -1.17
C THR A 153 -10.61 -0.61 -1.13
N LEU A 154 -10.77 -1.84 -1.60
CA LEU A 154 -12.04 -2.56 -1.50
C LEU A 154 -12.31 -2.92 -0.03
N THR A 155 -13.41 -2.42 0.52
CA THR A 155 -13.87 -2.76 1.89
C THR A 155 -14.53 -4.14 1.89
N TYR A 156 -15.39 -4.41 0.90
CA TYR A 156 -15.96 -5.73 0.69
C TYR A 156 -16.39 -5.93 -0.76
N PHE A 157 -16.45 -7.19 -1.18
CA PHE A 157 -17.21 -7.65 -2.34
C PHE A 157 -17.98 -8.91 -1.93
N LYS A 158 -19.30 -8.85 -2.05
CA LYS A 158 -20.22 -9.90 -1.60
C LYS A 158 -21.30 -10.12 -2.66
N GLY A 159 -21.97 -11.24 -2.57
CA GLY A 159 -23.14 -11.46 -3.39
C GLY A 159 -24.02 -12.58 -2.87
N GLU A 160 -25.25 -12.57 -3.35
CA GLU A 160 -26.33 -13.46 -2.94
C GLU A 160 -27.04 -13.97 -4.20
N LYS A 161 -27.25 -15.28 -4.29
CA LYS A 161 -27.96 -15.90 -5.41
C LYS A 161 -29.42 -16.14 -5.02
N TYR A 162 -30.34 -15.61 -5.80
CA TYR A 162 -31.79 -15.75 -5.63
C TYR A 162 -32.37 -16.40 -6.89
N GLY A 163 -32.49 -17.73 -6.86
CA GLY A 163 -32.91 -18.50 -8.05
C GLY A 163 -31.95 -18.32 -9.22
N ASP A 164 -32.45 -17.74 -10.32
CA ASP A 164 -31.69 -17.49 -11.55
C ASP A 164 -31.05 -16.08 -11.58
N GLU A 165 -31.04 -15.37 -10.46
CA GLU A 165 -30.40 -14.06 -10.30
C GLU A 165 -29.28 -14.12 -9.26
N VAL A 166 -28.26 -13.29 -9.47
CA VAL A 166 -27.18 -13.05 -8.53
C VAL A 166 -27.14 -11.55 -8.28
N TYR A 167 -27.32 -11.17 -7.02
CA TYR A 167 -27.13 -9.82 -6.53
C TYR A 167 -25.71 -9.68 -6.02
N LEU A 168 -24.94 -8.76 -6.60
CA LEU A 168 -23.58 -8.44 -6.19
C LEU A 168 -23.54 -7.07 -5.55
N LYS A 169 -22.75 -6.93 -4.49
CA LYS A 169 -22.54 -5.66 -3.80
C LYS A 169 -21.08 -5.50 -3.41
N TRP A 170 -20.53 -4.32 -3.63
CA TRP A 170 -19.21 -3.95 -3.11
C TRP A 170 -19.19 -2.55 -2.55
N GLU A 171 -18.17 -2.28 -1.75
CA GLU A 171 -17.86 -0.96 -1.25
C GLU A 171 -16.37 -0.71 -1.35
N THR A 172 -16.03 0.49 -1.78
CA THR A 172 -14.68 1.04 -1.75
C THR A 172 -14.56 1.96 -0.54
N ALA A 173 -13.44 1.90 0.19
CA ALA A 173 -13.11 2.89 1.21
C ALA A 173 -12.58 4.18 0.55
N THR A 174 -11.80 4.01 -0.51
CA THR A 174 -11.25 5.08 -1.34
C THR A 174 -11.17 4.64 -2.79
N GLU A 175 -11.33 5.58 -3.71
CA GLU A 175 -11.10 5.41 -5.13
C GLU A 175 -10.07 6.41 -5.64
N LEU A 176 -9.19 5.96 -6.52
CA LEU A 176 -8.21 6.84 -7.12
C LEU A 176 -7.89 6.35 -8.51
N ASN A 177 -7.97 7.26 -9.48
CA ASN A 177 -7.78 6.97 -10.91
C ASN A 177 -8.71 5.86 -11.45
N SER A 178 -9.77 5.51 -10.73
CA SER A 178 -10.66 4.41 -11.07
C SER A 178 -11.65 4.87 -12.13
N ARG A 179 -11.56 4.32 -13.33
CA ARG A 179 -12.49 4.64 -14.42
C ARG A 179 -13.81 3.92 -14.21
N ASN A 180 -13.73 2.61 -13.99
CA ASN A 180 -14.91 1.75 -13.91
C ASN A 180 -14.59 0.42 -13.24
N PHE A 181 -15.64 -0.20 -12.71
CA PHE A 181 -15.64 -1.59 -12.28
C PHE A 181 -16.34 -2.45 -13.34
N VAL A 182 -15.74 -3.60 -13.65
CA VAL A 182 -16.30 -4.61 -14.53
C VAL A 182 -16.56 -5.86 -13.69
N VAL A 183 -17.81 -6.33 -13.73
CA VAL A 183 -18.13 -7.66 -13.23
C VAL A 183 -17.90 -8.64 -14.37
N GLU A 184 -17.04 -9.62 -14.12
CA GLU A 184 -16.82 -10.73 -15.04
C GLU A 184 -17.32 -12.03 -14.43
N ALA A 185 -17.84 -12.93 -15.26
CA ALA A 185 -18.33 -14.23 -14.80
C ALA A 185 -17.70 -15.39 -15.57
N SER A 186 -17.73 -16.57 -14.95
CA SER A 186 -17.13 -17.78 -15.48
C SER A 186 -17.83 -19.03 -14.96
N ASN A 187 -17.76 -20.11 -15.73
CA ASN A 187 -18.15 -21.46 -15.30
C ASN A 187 -16.93 -22.35 -14.96
N ASP A 188 -15.71 -21.93 -15.30
CA ASP A 188 -14.51 -22.76 -15.18
C ASP A 188 -13.31 -22.05 -14.52
N ARG A 189 -13.49 -20.81 -14.04
CA ARG A 189 -12.46 -19.89 -13.52
C ARG A 189 -11.33 -19.55 -14.50
N LYS A 190 -11.39 -20.02 -15.75
CA LYS A 190 -10.34 -19.83 -16.76
C LYS A 190 -10.79 -18.86 -17.83
N LYS A 191 -11.99 -19.07 -18.38
CA LYS A 191 -12.62 -18.20 -19.37
C LYS A 191 -13.57 -17.28 -18.64
N TRP A 192 -13.30 -15.98 -18.72
CA TRP A 192 -14.08 -14.94 -18.07
C TRP A 192 -14.77 -14.11 -19.14
N GLU A 193 -16.04 -13.81 -18.91
CA GLU A 193 -16.86 -12.97 -19.77
C GLU A 193 -17.27 -11.72 -19.01
N SER A 194 -17.12 -10.55 -19.62
CA SER A 194 -17.58 -9.28 -19.04
C SER A 194 -19.10 -9.22 -19.09
N ILE A 195 -19.73 -9.13 -17.92
CA ILE A 195 -21.19 -9.16 -17.78
C ILE A 195 -21.75 -7.74 -17.73
N THR A 196 -21.12 -6.86 -16.96
CA THR A 196 -21.55 -5.48 -16.81
C THR A 196 -20.39 -4.58 -16.39
N GLU A 197 -20.57 -3.28 -16.62
CA GLU A 197 -19.64 -2.23 -16.25
C GLU A 197 -20.39 -1.15 -15.46
N LEU A 198 -19.82 -0.71 -14.34
CA LEU A 198 -20.30 0.41 -13.54
C LEU A 198 -19.20 1.48 -13.51
N GLN A 199 -19.54 2.73 -13.80
CA GLN A 199 -18.59 3.83 -13.68
C GLN A 199 -18.23 4.02 -12.20
N ALA A 200 -16.93 4.16 -11.94
CA ALA A 200 -16.44 4.55 -10.63
C ALA A 200 -16.53 6.07 -10.46
N GLN A 201 -16.23 6.60 -9.27
CA GLN A 201 -16.22 8.04 -9.01
C GLN A 201 -14.99 8.75 -9.59
N GLY A 202 -14.04 8.02 -10.20
CA GLY A 202 -12.76 8.57 -10.62
C GLY A 202 -11.79 8.69 -9.47
N ASN A 203 -12.10 9.60 -8.55
CA ASN A 203 -11.37 9.80 -7.30
C ASN A 203 -12.37 10.03 -6.17
N SER A 204 -12.24 9.28 -5.08
CA SER A 204 -13.05 9.41 -3.87
C SER A 204 -12.21 9.12 -2.63
N ASP A 205 -12.24 10.03 -1.66
CA ASP A 205 -11.69 9.85 -0.31
C ASP A 205 -12.75 9.44 0.72
N VAL A 206 -13.99 9.25 0.26
CA VAL A 206 -15.12 8.74 1.04
C VAL A 206 -15.56 7.38 0.50
N SER A 207 -16.23 6.61 1.36
CA SER A 207 -16.71 5.29 0.96
C SER A 207 -17.80 5.38 -0.10
N VAL A 208 -17.72 4.50 -1.10
CA VAL A 208 -18.70 4.42 -2.19
C VAL A 208 -19.22 3.00 -2.29
N SER A 209 -20.54 2.86 -2.19
CA SER A 209 -21.23 1.58 -2.33
C SER A 209 -21.76 1.41 -3.75
N TYR A 210 -21.65 0.19 -4.27
CA TYR A 210 -22.14 -0.22 -5.57
C TYR A 210 -22.89 -1.54 -5.46
N ASP A 211 -23.87 -1.72 -6.33
CA ASP A 211 -24.62 -2.96 -6.44
C ASP A 211 -25.07 -3.22 -7.88
N VAL A 212 -25.25 -4.50 -8.20
CA VAL A 212 -25.84 -4.92 -9.47
C VAL A 212 -26.53 -6.27 -9.32
N THR A 213 -27.69 -6.41 -9.98
CA THR A 213 -28.36 -7.70 -10.17
C THR A 213 -28.09 -8.20 -11.58
N ILE A 214 -27.62 -9.45 -11.70
CA ILE A 214 -27.29 -10.09 -12.98
C ILE A 214 -27.81 -11.51 -13.03
N SER A 215 -27.85 -12.10 -14.22
CA SER A 215 -28.26 -13.49 -14.39
C SER A 215 -27.29 -14.46 -13.70
N GLY A 216 -27.83 -15.38 -12.90
CA GLY A 216 -27.17 -16.42 -12.11
C GLY A 216 -26.70 -17.64 -12.91
N LYS A 217 -26.44 -17.49 -14.21
CA LYS A 217 -26.03 -18.57 -15.13
C LYS A 217 -24.60 -19.06 -14.92
N TYR A 218 -23.81 -18.33 -14.15
CA TYR A 218 -22.40 -18.62 -13.92
C TYR A 218 -22.17 -19.05 -12.47
N MET A 219 -21.15 -19.88 -12.27
CA MET A 219 -20.74 -20.32 -10.93
C MET A 219 -19.78 -19.33 -10.25
N TYR A 220 -19.04 -18.55 -11.04
CA TYR A 220 -18.01 -17.66 -10.53
C TYR A 220 -18.22 -16.24 -11.03
N TYR A 221 -18.02 -15.26 -10.15
CA TYR A 221 -18.10 -13.84 -10.45
C TYR A 221 -16.88 -13.15 -9.85
N ARG A 222 -16.22 -12.26 -10.60
CA ARG A 222 -15.11 -11.46 -10.08
C ARG A 222 -15.33 -9.99 -10.37
N LEU A 223 -14.79 -9.16 -9.49
CA LEU A 223 -14.77 -7.71 -9.64
C LEU A 223 -13.39 -7.31 -10.19
N VAL A 224 -13.39 -6.59 -11.30
CA VAL A 224 -12.19 -6.02 -11.92
C VAL A 224 -12.32 -4.51 -11.96
N GLN A 225 -11.34 -3.80 -11.47
CA GLN A 225 -11.23 -2.36 -11.66
C GLN A 225 -10.40 -2.07 -12.90
N TYR A 226 -10.81 -1.04 -13.64
CA TYR A 226 -10.00 -0.42 -14.69
C TYR A 226 -9.74 1.03 -14.35
N ASP A 227 -8.50 1.46 -14.60
CA ASP A 227 -8.06 2.83 -14.37
C ASP A 227 -8.08 3.65 -15.66
N PHE A 228 -8.03 4.98 -15.54
CA PHE A 228 -7.98 5.86 -16.72
C PHE A 228 -6.70 5.69 -17.54
N ASP A 229 -5.63 5.15 -16.97
CA ASP A 229 -4.38 4.85 -17.67
C ASP A 229 -4.41 3.50 -18.42
N GLY A 230 -5.54 2.79 -18.34
CA GLY A 230 -5.77 1.50 -19.00
C GLY A 230 -5.26 0.29 -18.21
N THR A 231 -4.71 0.49 -17.01
CA THR A 231 -4.37 -0.63 -16.12
C THR A 231 -5.63 -1.25 -15.50
N SER A 232 -5.52 -2.50 -15.05
CA SER A 232 -6.62 -3.18 -14.38
C SER A 232 -6.17 -4.07 -13.25
N GLU A 233 -7.02 -4.17 -12.23
CA GLU A 233 -6.79 -4.95 -11.01
C GLU A 233 -7.99 -5.84 -10.70
N LYS A 234 -7.74 -7.08 -10.27
CA LYS A 234 -8.79 -8.00 -9.82
C LYS A 234 -8.94 -7.84 -8.31
N LEU A 235 -10.10 -7.33 -7.88
CA LEU A 235 -10.33 -6.97 -6.48
C LEU A 235 -10.90 -8.13 -5.65
N GLY A 236 -11.62 -9.07 -6.26
CA GLY A 236 -12.16 -10.22 -5.56
C GLY A 236 -12.91 -11.19 -6.46
N VAL A 237 -13.10 -12.43 -5.98
CA VAL A 237 -13.86 -13.48 -6.66
C VAL A 237 -14.84 -14.16 -5.70
N LEU A 238 -16.06 -14.33 -6.17
CA LEU A 238 -17.15 -15.05 -5.53
C LEU A 238 -17.43 -16.34 -6.29
N GLU A 239 -17.86 -17.35 -5.55
CA GLU A 239 -18.27 -18.65 -6.07
C GLU A 239 -19.64 -18.98 -5.47
N PHE A 240 -20.58 -19.33 -6.35
CA PHE A 240 -21.90 -19.80 -5.96
C PHE A 240 -22.00 -21.26 -6.36
N ASN A 241 -21.81 -22.14 -5.38
CA ASN A 241 -22.15 -23.55 -5.53
C ASN A 241 -23.63 -23.73 -5.15
N ASP A 242 -24.32 -24.68 -5.77
CA ASP A 242 -25.74 -25.01 -5.48
C ASP A 242 -25.98 -25.53 -4.05
N SER A 243 -24.96 -25.48 -3.18
CA SER A 243 -25.05 -25.80 -1.76
C SER A 243 -24.20 -24.78 -0.98
N GLU A 244 -24.90 -23.82 -0.37
CA GLU A 244 -24.42 -22.85 0.61
C GLU A 244 -23.44 -21.75 0.14
N LEU A 245 -23.73 -20.55 0.64
CA LEU A 245 -23.10 -19.27 0.31
C LEU A 245 -21.67 -19.20 0.90
N TYR A 246 -20.64 -19.22 0.06
CA TYR A 246 -19.26 -18.98 0.51
C TYR A 246 -18.90 -17.50 0.30
N ILE A 247 -18.83 -16.75 1.41
CA ILE A 247 -18.31 -15.38 1.43
C ILE A 247 -16.79 -15.45 1.48
N ASN A 248 -16.10 -15.15 0.38
CA ASN A 248 -14.67 -14.83 0.42
C ASN A 248 -14.51 -13.33 0.72
N VAL A 249 -14.29 -13.02 1.99
CA VAL A 249 -13.91 -11.68 2.43
C VAL A 249 -12.42 -11.49 2.12
N TYR A 250 -12.10 -10.58 1.22
CA TYR A 250 -10.77 -9.98 1.13
C TYR A 250 -10.86 -8.62 1.83
N PRO A 251 -10.27 -8.51 3.03
CA PRO A 251 -8.92 -7.98 3.15
C PRO A 251 -8.04 -8.84 4.08
N THR A 252 -6.75 -9.00 3.77
CA THR A 252 -5.81 -9.47 4.80
C THR A 252 -5.40 -8.30 5.68
N LEU A 253 -6.23 -8.00 6.69
CA LEU A 253 -5.71 -7.52 7.97
C LEU A 253 -4.94 -8.68 8.60
N MET A 254 -3.62 -8.57 8.69
CA MET A 254 -2.88 -9.37 9.68
C MET A 254 -2.90 -8.59 10.99
N THR A 255 -3.77 -8.99 11.91
CA THR A 255 -3.60 -8.65 13.33
C THR A 255 -2.39 -9.42 13.89
N PRO A 256 -1.64 -8.82 14.84
CA PRO A 256 -0.25 -9.18 15.18
C PRO A 256 0.01 -10.62 15.60
#